data_AF-A0AA46V3C1-F1
#
_entry.id   AF-A0AA46V3C1-F1
#
_cell.length_a   1.000
_cell.length_b   1.000
_cell.length_c   1.000
_cell.angle_alpha   90.00
_cell.angle_beta   90.00
_cell.angle_gamma   90.00
#
_symmetry.space_group_name_H-M   'P 1'
#
loop_
_entity.id
_entity.type
_entity.pdbx_description
1 polymer ?
#
loop_
_entity_poly.entity_id
_entity_poly.type
_entity_poly.pdbx_seq_one_letter_code
_entity_poly.pdbx_strand_id
1 'polypeptide(L)'
;MPITSPRTARPWGAARLAPYPTTTHVPYRRTEIDPLTQLGVALDRHGRVVEMAKHGTSTGTETNTTTSSDGQNNDQDSDKD
;
A
#
# COMPACT_ATOMS: atom_id res chain seq x y z
N MET A 1 -24.82 -36.79 -35.31
CA MET A 1 -24.67 -35.40 -34.81
C MET A 1 -23.34 -35.33 -34.04
N PRO A 2 -22.31 -34.63 -34.53
CA PRO A 2 -21.09 -34.45 -33.74
C PRO A 2 -21.36 -33.46 -32.60
N ILE A 3 -21.03 -33.83 -31.36
CA ILE A 3 -21.04 -32.92 -30.22
C ILE A 3 -19.76 -32.07 -30.27
N THR A 4 -19.91 -30.78 -30.54
CA THR A 4 -18.81 -29.82 -30.39
C THR A 4 -18.53 -29.65 -28.90
N SER A 5 -17.39 -30.15 -28.41
CA SER A 5 -16.97 -29.83 -27.03
C SER A 5 -16.83 -28.32 -26.87
N PRO A 6 -17.38 -27.73 -25.80
CA PRO A 6 -17.25 -26.30 -25.57
C PRO A 6 -15.77 -25.96 -25.41
N ARG A 7 -15.26 -25.09 -26.29
CA ARG A 7 -13.90 -24.57 -26.19
C ARG A 7 -13.81 -23.79 -24.88
N THR A 8 -13.06 -24.32 -23.91
CA THR A 8 -12.85 -23.65 -22.62
C THR A 8 -12.30 -22.24 -22.87
N ALA A 9 -13.14 -21.23 -22.67
CA ALA A 9 -12.70 -19.85 -22.76
C ALA A 9 -11.69 -19.60 -21.64
N ARG A 10 -10.60 -18.90 -21.95
CA ARG A 10 -9.59 -18.57 -20.95
C ARG A 10 -10.25 -17.75 -19.83
N PRO A 11 -10.08 -18.11 -18.55
CA PRO A 11 -10.69 -17.37 -17.46
C PRO A 11 -10.15 -15.93 -17.43
N TRP A 12 -11.03 -14.99 -17.12
CA TRP A 12 -10.76 -13.54 -17.15
C TRP A 12 -9.47 -13.16 -16.40
N GLY A 13 -9.22 -13.78 -15.24
CA GLY A 13 -8.02 -13.55 -14.44
C GLY A 13 -6.73 -14.00 -15.11
N ALA A 14 -6.75 -15.10 -15.88
CA ALA A 14 -5.56 -15.59 -16.55
C ALA A 14 -5.09 -14.64 -17.67
N ALA A 15 -6.02 -13.91 -18.30
CA ALA A 15 -5.68 -12.88 -19.30
C ALA A 15 -5.02 -11.63 -18.69
N ARG A 16 -5.03 -11.49 -17.35
CA ARG A 16 -4.52 -10.34 -16.61
C ARG A 16 -3.27 -10.65 -15.78
N LEU A 17 -2.79 -11.89 -15.80
CA LEU A 17 -1.51 -12.23 -15.17
C LEU A 17 -0.37 -11.57 -15.97
N ALA A 18 0.40 -10.74 -15.28
CA ALA A 18 1.68 -10.23 -15.75
C ALA A 18 2.79 -10.82 -14.87
N PRO A 19 4.02 -10.96 -15.40
CA PRO A 19 5.18 -11.28 -14.56
C PRO A 19 5.29 -10.27 -13.42
N TYR A 20 5.75 -10.75 -12.25
CA TYR A 20 6.11 -9.84 -11.17
C TYR A 20 7.17 -8.85 -11.67
N PRO A 21 7.09 -7.57 -11.25
CA PRO A 21 8.13 -6.60 -11.56
C PRO A 21 9.49 -7.15 -11.16
N THR A 22 10.52 -6.87 -11.97
CA THR A 22 11.89 -7.23 -11.64
C THR A 22 12.28 -6.60 -10.31
N THR A 23 12.81 -7.42 -9.39
CA THR A 23 13.32 -6.94 -8.11
C THR A 23 14.45 -5.95 -8.36
N THR A 24 14.28 -4.71 -7.91
CA THR A 24 15.35 -3.70 -7.94
C THR A 24 16.13 -3.77 -6.63
N HIS A 25 17.45 -3.90 -6.72
CA HIS A 25 18.31 -3.83 -5.54
C HIS A 25 18.44 -2.36 -5.11
N VAL A 26 17.94 -2.03 -3.92
CA VAL A 26 18.08 -0.70 -3.34
C VAL A 26 19.41 -0.58 -2.57
N PRO A 27 20.10 0.57 -2.61
CA PRO A 27 21.29 0.79 -1.80
C PRO A 27 20.99 0.64 -0.30
N TYR A 28 21.92 0.05 0.44
CA TYR A 28 21.83 -0.01 1.91
C TYR A 28 21.73 1.40 2.48
N ARG A 29 20.73 1.61 3.35
CA ARG A 29 20.61 2.78 4.21
C ARG A 29 20.53 2.30 5.65
N ARG A 30 21.18 3.03 6.55
CA ARG A 30 21.18 2.75 7.98
C ARG A 30 20.38 3.82 8.70
N THR A 31 19.60 3.41 9.70
CA THR A 31 18.96 4.32 10.64
C THR A 31 19.52 4.02 12.02
N GLU A 32 19.90 5.06 12.74
CA GLU A 32 20.41 4.97 14.11
C GLU A 32 19.52 5.80 15.05
N ILE A 33 19.52 5.47 16.34
CA ILE A 33 18.86 6.28 17.36
C ILE A 33 19.89 7.26 17.91
N ASP A 34 19.61 8.56 17.83
CA ASP A 34 20.38 9.57 18.55
C ASP A 34 20.15 9.41 20.06
N PRO A 35 21.18 9.12 20.87
CA PRO A 35 21.00 8.88 22.30
C PRO A 35 20.55 10.13 23.08
N LEU A 36 20.82 11.34 22.57
CA LEU A 36 20.44 12.59 23.22
C LEU A 36 18.98 12.94 22.96
N THR A 37 18.57 12.89 21.70
CA THR A 37 17.23 13.31 21.28
C THR A 37 16.22 12.16 21.25
N GLN A 38 16.70 10.91 21.28
CA GLN A 38 15.89 9.70 21.10
C GLN A 38 15.16 9.64 19.75
N LEU A 39 15.66 10.37 18.75
CA LEU A 39 15.09 10.39 17.41
C LEU A 39 15.86 9.47 16.46
N GLY A 40 15.16 8.96 15.45
CA GLY A 40 15.76 8.21 14.36
C GLY A 40 16.50 9.14 13.40
N VAL A 41 17.77 8.85 13.14
CA VAL A 41 18.61 9.56 12.17
C VAL A 41 18.90 8.65 10.99
N ALA A 42 18.43 9.04 9.80
CA ALA A 42 18.67 8.30 8.56
C ALA A 42 20.04 8.69 7.97
N LEU A 43 20.85 7.69 7.64
CA LEU A 43 22.19 7.85 7.07
C LEU A 43 22.25 7.31 5.64
N ASP A 44 22.95 8.04 4.77
CA ASP A 44 23.29 7.55 3.44
C ASP A 44 24.42 6.52 3.49
N ARG A 45 24.81 5.98 2.33
CA ARG A 45 25.89 4.99 2.21
C ARG A 45 27.27 5.48 2.69
N HIS A 46 27.44 6.79 2.86
CA HIS A 46 28.66 7.44 3.32
C HIS A 46 28.54 7.93 4.77
N GLY A 47 27.47 7.57 5.48
CA GLY A 47 27.22 7.99 6.85
C GLY A 47 26.77 9.45 7.00
N ARG A 48 26.33 10.11 5.92
CA ARG A 48 25.80 11.47 5.99
C ARG A 48 24.32 11.43 6.36
N VAL A 49 23.92 12.34 7.24
CA VAL A 49 22.52 12.52 7.61
C VAL A 49 21.72 12.90 6.36
N VAL A 50 20.68 12.11 6.09
CA VAL A 50 19.70 12.40 5.07
C VAL A 50 18.50 13.04 5.76
N GLU A 51 18.20 14.28 5.40
CA GLU A 51 16.93 14.89 5.79
C GLU A 51 15.78 14.15 5.07
N MET A 52 14.90 13.50 5.85
CA MET A 52 13.62 13.03 5.33
C MET A 52 12.73 14.26 5.14
N ALA A 53 12.65 14.76 3.90
CA ALA A 53 11.73 15.82 3.53
C ALA A 53 10.34 15.51 4.08
N LYS A 54 9.67 16.52 4.67
CA LYS A 54 8.36 16.46 5.33
C LYS A 54 7.42 15.45 4.67
N HIS A 55 7.49 14.20 5.12
CA HIS A 55 6.61 13.16 4.62
C HIS A 55 5.22 13.51 5.10
N GLY A 56 4.31 13.77 4.16
CA GLY A 56 2.90 13.92 4.48
C GLY A 56 2.46 12.67 5.21
N THR A 57 1.98 12.81 6.44
CA THR A 57 1.30 11.74 7.15
C THR A 57 0.19 11.27 6.22
N SER A 58 0.29 10.03 5.73
CA SER A 58 -0.80 9.44 4.97
C SER A 58 -1.96 9.30 5.96
N THR A 59 -2.93 10.20 5.89
CA THR A 59 -4.17 10.08 6.64
C THR A 59 -4.85 8.81 6.13
N GLY A 60 -4.83 7.75 6.95
CA GLY A 60 -5.58 6.54 6.65
C GLY A 60 -7.06 6.87 6.73
N THR A 61 -7.75 6.92 5.60
CA THR A 61 -9.21 6.88 5.59
C THR A 61 -9.62 5.46 5.94
N GLU A 62 -9.71 5.17 7.23
CA GLU A 62 -10.30 3.93 7.74
C GLU A 62 -11.81 3.99 7.43
N THR A 63 -12.29 3.21 6.46
CA THR A 63 -13.73 2.98 6.29
C THR A 63 -14.19 2.04 7.40
N ASN A 64 -14.69 2.60 8.51
CA ASN A 64 -15.35 1.80 9.54
C ASN A 64 -16.55 1.09 8.92
N THR A 65 -16.49 -0.24 8.81
CA THR A 65 -17.64 -1.04 8.37
C THR A 65 -18.61 -1.16 9.54
N THR A 66 -19.65 -0.33 9.55
CA THR A 66 -20.78 -0.51 10.46
C THR A 66 -21.73 -1.55 9.89
N THR A 67 -21.75 -2.75 10.47
CA THR A 67 -22.84 -3.70 10.24
C THR A 67 -24.00 -3.35 11.17
N SER A 68 -25.00 -2.61 10.67
CA SER A 68 -26.30 -2.53 11.31
C SER A 68 -27.17 -3.66 10.78
N SER A 69 -27.77 -4.46 11.67
CA SER A 69 -28.70 -5.53 11.29
C SER A 69 -29.96 -5.01 10.59
N ASP A 70 -30.19 -3.70 10.58
CA ASP A 70 -31.40 -3.05 10.08
C ASP A 70 -31.15 -2.00 8.96
N GLY A 71 -29.96 -2.05 8.32
CA GLY A 71 -29.74 -1.39 7.02
C GLY A 71 -29.78 0.14 6.97
N GLN A 72 -29.89 0.85 8.10
CA GLN A 72 -29.78 2.31 8.11
C GLN A 72 -28.32 2.75 8.28
N ASN A 73 -27.59 2.85 7.17
CA ASN A 73 -26.32 3.59 7.12
C ASN A 73 -26.66 5.06 6.85
N ASN A 74 -26.49 5.92 7.85
CA ASN A 74 -26.53 7.36 7.63
C ASN A 74 -25.16 7.80 7.12
N ASP A 75 -25.12 8.38 5.92
CA ASP A 75 -23.94 9.07 5.40
C ASP A 75 -23.51 10.12 6.42
N GLN A 76 -22.32 9.93 7.00
CA GLN A 76 -21.66 10.93 7.82
C GLN A 76 -20.48 11.44 7.01
N ASP A 77 -20.79 12.28 6.02
CA ASP A 77 -19.82 13.24 5.54
C ASP A 77 -19.75 14.37 6.58
N SER A 78 -18.55 14.66 7.04
CA SER A 78 -18.28 15.74 7.98
C SER A 78 -16.93 16.32 7.63
N ASP A 79 -16.92 17.08 6.53
CA ASP A 79 -15.92 18.11 6.33
C ASP A 79 -15.92 19.05 7.54
N LYS A 80 -14.78 19.14 8.21
CA LYS A 80 -14.47 20.24 9.13
C LYS A 80 -13.09 20.80 8.78
N ASP A 81 -13.13 22.06 8.33
CA ASP A 81 -12.11 23.10 8.15
C ASP A 81 -10.61 22.73 8.04
#